data_AF-A0AA48HV03-F1
#
_entry.id   AF-A0AA48HV03-F1
#
_cell.length_a   1.000
_cell.length_b   1.000
_cell.length_c   1.000
_cell.angle_alpha   90.00
_cell.angle_beta   90.00
_cell.angle_gamma   90.00
#
_symmetry.space_group_name_H-M   'P 1'
#
loop_
_entity.id
_entity.type
_entity.pdbx_description
1 polymer ?
#
loop_
_entity_poly.entity_id
_entity_poly.type
_entity_poly.pdbx_seq_one_letter_code
_entity_poly.pdbx_strand_id
1 'polypeptide(L)'
;MFDVSESLQGVFQGLKDTQGLDGEKKYRSDDVHRLAQYLVCRNYGNPCLELSYLCWAIVQHSTVSGEQGSKLLSFFWVDECIKPRRVRAAFAEPWQDTSQNHSITLAEQTLDINIRGNLFQISPTRVGVLAALLDFVATIDPKIVYSLESALLYGDEKQVKQQASALQKLIYHFIAEHLPTAQAQNKFRVITQWLTENEMCAETLCDDALLRFWQAQCVACPVEGFVKYTSAMDECLSYLNASKAAQAQMQSQNALSIGSDTDAGEIAADTLFASLFEELSVKYDYGALAQTPKCLTQSQSKQLNLLAYFAPFQSRFLRTLLRYQVFGYWQGVLIQANRNKTEIAEKLQHPDVLDYHDCSQELESLQDVMADAALCLTYVFSASGSLHWVGLNHLLADISLPEPILERIQADVLTTCHDADQDFSNVISEISLQFAEIRDLFHKAERAFKANNKAGFKTLPDIALLDEYTESAHLLQQSHQLLASTIKRLQPLKLTFSENFASDLCIFQQTMKQLYGGANAT
;
A
#
# COMPACT_ATOMS: atom_id res chain seq x y z
N MET A 1 -8.18 9.42 -4.08
CA MET A 1 -6.93 9.92 -3.48
C MET A 1 -6.27 8.73 -2.81
N PHE A 2 -5.33 8.06 -3.49
CA PHE A 2 -4.73 6.82 -2.99
C PHE A 2 -3.95 7.07 -1.69
N ASP A 3 -4.04 6.14 -0.73
CA ASP A 3 -3.38 6.17 0.59
C ASP A 3 -3.67 7.41 1.46
N VAL A 4 -4.77 8.12 1.21
CA VAL A 4 -5.25 9.14 2.14
C VAL A 4 -6.21 8.51 3.11
N SER A 5 -5.84 8.49 4.39
CA SER A 5 -6.67 7.89 5.44
C SER A 5 -8.09 8.44 5.45
N GLU A 6 -9.07 7.60 5.80
CA GLU A 6 -10.45 8.03 6.00
C GLU A 6 -10.56 9.16 7.03
N SER A 7 -9.69 9.17 8.04
CA SER A 7 -9.63 10.25 9.03
C SER A 7 -9.31 11.59 8.38
N LEU A 8 -8.31 11.67 7.50
CA LEU A 8 -7.94 12.93 6.84
C LEU A 8 -9.02 13.37 5.84
N GLN A 9 -9.66 12.42 5.12
CA GLN A 9 -10.80 12.71 4.27
C GLN A 9 -11.99 13.26 5.08
N GLY A 10 -12.26 12.66 6.24
CA GLY A 10 -13.30 13.08 7.18
C GLY A 10 -13.09 14.50 7.69
N VAL A 11 -11.85 14.92 7.97
CA VAL A 11 -11.54 16.30 8.34
C VAL A 11 -11.86 17.27 7.20
N PHE A 12 -11.48 16.97 5.96
CA PHE A 12 -11.82 17.83 4.81
C PHE A 12 -13.32 17.92 4.57
N GLN A 13 -14.04 16.80 4.74
CA GLN A 13 -15.49 16.80 4.61
C GLN A 13 -16.15 17.61 5.73
N GLY A 14 -15.68 17.48 6.98
CA GLY A 14 -16.12 18.30 8.11
C GLY A 14 -15.93 19.80 7.86
N LEU A 15 -14.78 20.20 7.30
CA LEU A 15 -14.56 21.59 6.88
C LEU A 15 -15.54 22.03 5.78
N LYS A 16 -15.82 21.18 4.79
CA LYS A 16 -16.80 21.48 3.73
C LYS A 16 -18.22 21.64 4.27
N ASP A 17 -18.57 20.95 5.35
CA ASP A 17 -19.93 20.93 5.90
C ASP A 17 -20.11 21.83 7.11
N THR A 18 -19.05 22.51 7.55
CA THR A 18 -19.13 23.51 8.63
C THR A 18 -20.07 24.64 8.21
N GLN A 19 -21.15 24.83 8.97
CA GLN A 19 -22.11 25.92 8.77
C GLN A 19 -21.55 27.23 9.35
N GLY A 20 -21.78 28.33 8.64
CA GLY A 20 -21.42 29.68 9.08
C GLY A 20 -22.63 30.49 9.56
N LEU A 21 -22.40 31.77 9.85
CA LEU A 21 -23.38 32.67 10.48
C LEU A 21 -24.71 32.82 9.72
N ASP A 22 -24.69 32.72 8.39
CA ASP A 22 -25.85 32.96 7.53
C ASP A 22 -26.60 31.65 7.15
N GLY A 23 -26.30 30.52 7.80
CA GLY A 23 -26.81 29.19 7.45
C GLY A 23 -26.19 28.61 6.16
N GLU A 24 -25.31 29.37 5.51
CA GLU A 24 -24.46 28.91 4.41
C GLU A 24 -23.23 28.15 4.92
N LYS A 25 -22.50 27.47 4.02
CA LYS A 25 -21.20 26.88 4.35
C LYS A 25 -20.20 27.97 4.75
N LYS A 26 -19.51 27.80 5.88
CA LYS A 26 -18.48 28.71 6.40
C LYS A 26 -17.35 28.87 5.37
N TYR A 27 -16.86 27.76 4.83
CA TYR A 27 -15.77 27.75 3.85
C TYR A 27 -16.27 27.57 2.42
N ARG A 28 -15.65 28.28 1.48
CA ARG A 28 -15.84 27.98 0.04
C ARG A 28 -15.20 26.64 -0.26
N SER A 29 -15.82 25.87 -1.15
CA SER A 29 -15.24 24.61 -1.64
C SER A 29 -13.82 24.82 -2.18
N ASP A 30 -13.56 25.91 -2.91
CA ASP A 30 -12.24 26.23 -3.46
C ASP A 30 -11.16 26.38 -2.37
N ASP A 31 -11.50 26.97 -1.23
CA ASP A 31 -10.57 27.18 -0.12
C ASP A 31 -10.19 25.84 0.52
N VAL A 32 -11.16 24.95 0.74
CA VAL A 32 -10.91 23.61 1.29
C VAL A 32 -10.13 22.73 0.30
N HIS A 33 -10.43 22.81 -1.00
CA HIS A 33 -9.65 22.08 -2.02
C HIS A 33 -8.20 22.57 -2.08
N ARG A 34 -7.98 23.89 -1.95
CA ARG A 34 -6.64 24.46 -1.97
C ARG A 34 -5.86 24.11 -0.70
N LEU A 35 -6.51 24.07 0.46
CA LEU A 35 -5.93 23.53 1.68
C LEU A 35 -5.52 22.06 1.50
N ALA A 36 -6.43 21.22 0.97
CA ALA A 36 -6.13 19.82 0.70
C ALA A 36 -4.92 19.66 -0.22
N GLN A 37 -4.81 20.50 -1.26
CA GLN A 37 -3.64 20.53 -2.14
C GLN A 37 -2.36 20.88 -1.38
N TYR A 38 -2.36 21.92 -0.54
CA TYR A 38 -1.18 22.28 0.26
C TYR A 38 -0.74 21.14 1.18
N LEU A 39 -1.68 20.45 1.83
CA LEU A 39 -1.37 19.37 2.76
C LEU A 39 -0.88 18.11 2.04
N VAL A 40 -1.59 17.66 1.01
CA VAL A 40 -1.27 16.43 0.27
C VAL A 40 0.04 16.57 -0.50
N CYS A 41 0.28 17.74 -1.10
CA CYS A 41 1.54 18.02 -1.79
C CYS A 41 2.67 18.48 -0.86
N ARG A 42 2.45 18.45 0.47
CA ARG A 42 3.42 18.90 1.49
C ARG A 42 3.96 20.32 1.26
N ASN A 43 3.14 21.20 0.67
CA ASN A 43 3.44 22.59 0.36
C ASN A 43 2.69 23.57 1.29
N TYR A 44 2.76 23.31 2.59
CA TYR A 44 2.07 24.11 3.63
C TYR A 44 3.00 25.07 4.38
N GLY A 45 4.31 25.11 4.06
CA GLY A 45 5.26 26.00 4.73
C GLY A 45 4.92 27.48 4.60
N ASN A 46 4.66 27.94 3.38
CA ASN A 46 4.25 29.33 3.12
C ASN A 46 2.87 29.67 3.73
N PRO A 47 1.81 28.83 3.56
CA PRO A 47 0.55 29.02 4.27
C PRO A 47 0.67 29.13 5.80
N CYS A 48 1.51 28.31 6.45
CA CYS A 48 1.74 28.41 7.89
C CYS A 48 2.40 29.73 8.30
N LEU A 49 3.31 30.25 7.47
CA LEU A 49 3.94 31.55 7.69
C LEU A 49 2.93 32.68 7.57
N GLU A 50 2.14 32.69 6.50
CA GLU A 50 1.08 33.68 6.29
C GLU A 50 0.03 33.65 7.41
N LEU A 51 -0.40 32.46 7.84
CA LEU A 51 -1.32 32.31 8.96
C LEU A 51 -0.72 32.90 10.24
N SER A 52 0.57 32.67 10.50
CA SER A 52 1.22 33.21 11.70
C SER A 52 1.30 34.74 11.69
N TYR A 53 1.57 35.35 10.54
CA TYR A 53 1.52 36.81 10.38
C TYR A 53 0.09 37.35 10.55
N LEU A 54 -0.91 36.69 9.97
CA LEU A 54 -2.31 37.06 10.13
C LEU A 54 -2.75 36.97 11.59
N CYS A 55 -2.44 35.88 12.28
CA CYS A 55 -2.72 35.72 13.72
C CYS A 55 -2.04 36.81 14.55
N TRP A 56 -0.78 37.13 14.25
CA TRP A 56 -0.10 38.24 14.92
C TRP A 56 -0.84 39.56 14.71
N ALA A 57 -1.23 39.87 13.47
CA ALA A 57 -1.96 41.10 13.18
C ALA A 57 -3.28 41.17 13.95
N ILE A 58 -4.04 40.08 14.00
CA ILE A 58 -5.31 39.98 14.75
C ILE A 58 -5.08 40.21 16.25
N VAL A 59 -4.05 39.60 16.83
CA VAL A 59 -3.78 39.67 18.28
C VAL A 59 -3.36 41.09 18.69
N GLN A 60 -2.60 41.81 17.86
CA GLN A 60 -2.21 43.19 18.16
C GLN A 60 -3.35 44.18 17.93
N HIS A 61 -4.21 43.95 16.95
CA HIS A 61 -5.26 44.89 16.59
C HIS A 61 -6.30 45.05 17.71
N SER A 62 -6.57 46.29 18.11
CA SER A 62 -7.44 46.61 19.25
C SER A 62 -8.93 46.61 18.92
N THR A 63 -9.30 46.79 17.65
CA THR A 63 -10.71 46.83 17.21
C THR A 63 -11.30 45.45 16.88
N VAL A 64 -10.48 44.40 16.88
CA VAL A 64 -11.01 43.03 16.77
C VAL A 64 -11.65 42.70 18.12
N SER A 65 -12.98 42.63 18.13
CA SER A 65 -13.85 42.49 19.31
C SER A 65 -13.39 41.37 20.25
N GLY A 66 -12.69 41.73 21.32
CA GLY A 66 -12.10 40.75 22.24
C GLY A 66 -11.84 41.30 23.64
N GLU A 67 -12.60 42.31 24.10
CA GLU A 67 -12.30 42.99 25.37
C GLU A 67 -12.33 42.07 26.60
N GLN A 68 -12.90 40.86 26.50
CA GLN A 68 -12.85 39.83 27.55
C GLN A 68 -12.60 38.39 27.04
N GLY A 69 -12.19 38.20 25.78
CA GLY A 69 -12.08 36.88 25.15
C GLY A 69 -10.92 36.75 24.15
N SER A 70 -10.72 35.55 23.60
CA SER A 70 -9.69 35.29 22.59
C SER A 70 -9.98 36.06 21.30
N LYS A 71 -9.04 36.93 20.90
CA LYS A 71 -9.15 37.72 19.67
C LYS A 71 -9.17 36.85 18.42
N LEU A 72 -8.44 35.74 18.43
CA LEU A 72 -8.44 34.77 17.33
C LEU A 72 -9.79 34.06 17.19
N LEU A 73 -10.39 33.63 18.32
CA LEU A 73 -11.72 33.02 18.31
C LEU A 73 -12.78 34.01 17.81
N SER A 74 -12.75 35.24 18.30
CA SER A 74 -13.67 36.28 17.82
C SER A 74 -13.55 36.49 16.32
N PHE A 75 -12.33 36.65 15.81
CA PHE A 75 -12.10 36.92 14.39
C PHE A 75 -12.55 35.78 13.47
N PHE A 76 -12.17 34.54 13.76
CA PHE A 76 -12.39 33.40 12.84
C PHE A 76 -13.70 32.65 13.04
N TRP A 77 -14.26 32.63 14.26
CA TRP A 77 -15.48 31.86 14.57
C TRP A 77 -16.69 32.73 14.94
N VAL A 78 -16.50 33.87 15.61
CA VAL A 78 -17.64 34.72 16.01
C VAL A 78 -18.02 35.67 14.89
N ASP A 79 -17.07 36.46 14.41
CA ASP A 79 -17.29 37.47 13.36
C ASP A 79 -17.15 36.86 11.93
N GLU A 80 -16.58 35.66 11.84
CA GLU A 80 -16.24 34.95 10.60
C GLU A 80 -15.60 35.88 9.56
N CYS A 81 -14.53 36.56 9.97
CA CYS A 81 -13.73 37.44 9.12
C CYS A 81 -12.87 36.66 8.11
N ILE A 82 -13.50 35.76 7.35
CA ILE A 82 -12.88 34.83 6.40
C ILE A 82 -13.16 35.19 4.93
N LYS A 83 -14.18 36.03 4.68
CA LYS A 83 -14.48 36.62 3.36
C LYS A 83 -13.75 37.97 3.21
N PRO A 84 -13.24 38.33 2.02
CA PRO A 84 -12.47 39.57 1.82
C PRO A 84 -13.16 40.84 2.33
N ARG A 85 -14.48 40.95 2.15
CA ARG A 85 -15.27 42.08 2.65
C ARG A 85 -15.18 42.23 4.17
N ARG A 86 -15.28 41.13 4.91
CA ARG A 86 -15.25 41.12 6.38
C ARG A 86 -13.84 41.37 6.92
N VAL A 87 -12.81 40.84 6.26
CA VAL A 87 -11.40 41.16 6.57
C VAL A 87 -11.13 42.65 6.42
N ARG A 88 -11.55 43.24 5.30
CA ARG A 88 -11.37 44.68 5.05
C ARG A 88 -12.09 45.55 6.09
N ALA A 89 -13.26 45.13 6.55
CA ALA A 89 -13.98 45.81 7.61
C ALA A 89 -13.25 45.70 8.97
N ALA A 90 -12.71 44.52 9.30
CA ALA A 90 -12.00 44.30 10.57
C ALA A 90 -10.70 45.11 10.71
N PHE A 91 -10.01 45.35 9.58
CA PHE A 91 -8.77 46.14 9.51
C PHE A 91 -8.97 47.52 8.84
N ALA A 92 -10.19 48.07 8.90
CA ALA A 92 -10.49 49.38 8.30
C ALA A 92 -9.70 50.51 8.96
N GLU A 93 -9.58 50.45 10.29
CA GLU A 93 -8.77 51.39 11.07
C GLU A 93 -7.33 50.88 11.17
N PRO A 94 -6.31 51.69 10.87
CA PRO A 94 -4.92 51.27 10.98
C PRO A 94 -4.50 51.14 12.45
N TRP A 95 -3.58 50.21 12.72
CA TRP A 95 -2.95 50.06 14.03
C TRP A 95 -1.45 50.37 13.94
N GLN A 96 -0.92 51.11 14.92
CA GLN A 96 0.49 51.47 14.99
C GLN A 96 0.99 51.41 16.43
N ASP A 97 2.17 50.82 16.62
CA ASP A 97 2.97 50.95 17.83
C ASP A 97 4.28 51.66 17.48
N THR A 98 4.30 52.97 17.71
CA THR A 98 5.45 53.84 17.43
C THR A 98 6.68 53.46 18.26
N SER A 99 6.51 52.81 19.42
CA SER A 99 7.62 52.46 20.31
C SER A 99 8.44 51.26 19.79
N GLN A 100 7.77 50.33 19.10
CA GLN A 100 8.39 49.13 18.52
C GLN A 100 8.51 49.21 16.99
N ASN A 101 8.08 50.31 16.37
CA ASN A 101 8.01 50.46 14.91
C ASN A 101 7.20 49.32 14.26
N HIS A 102 6.02 49.05 14.81
CA HIS A 102 5.07 48.09 14.27
C HIS A 102 3.88 48.82 13.63
N SER A 103 3.36 48.30 12.54
CA SER A 103 2.12 48.82 11.95
C SER A 103 1.32 47.75 11.22
N ILE A 104 0.01 47.91 11.23
CA ILE A 104 -0.94 47.10 10.45
C ILE A 104 -1.81 48.08 9.67
N THR A 105 -1.76 48.00 8.34
CA THR A 105 -2.49 48.92 7.46
C THR A 105 -3.12 48.17 6.31
N LEU A 106 -4.38 48.46 6.00
CA LEU A 106 -5.06 47.92 4.83
C LEU A 106 -4.78 48.81 3.61
N ALA A 107 -4.01 48.29 2.65
CA ALA A 107 -3.85 48.88 1.33
C ALA A 107 -4.97 48.42 0.37
N GLU A 108 -4.98 48.93 -0.87
CA GLU A 108 -6.04 48.60 -1.85
C GLU A 108 -6.19 47.08 -2.07
N GLN A 109 -5.08 46.35 -2.13
CA GLN A 109 -5.07 44.91 -2.43
C GLN A 109 -4.50 44.01 -1.33
N THR A 110 -3.84 44.58 -0.32
CA THR A 110 -3.10 43.82 0.69
C THR A 110 -3.38 44.34 2.10
N LEU A 111 -3.29 43.44 3.06
CA LEU A 111 -3.05 43.76 4.45
C LEU A 111 -1.53 43.81 4.65
N ASP A 112 -1.03 45.01 4.93
CA ASP A 112 0.38 45.27 5.14
C ASP A 112 0.70 45.17 6.63
N ILE A 113 1.59 44.24 6.98
CA ILE A 113 1.99 43.93 8.35
C ILE A 113 3.47 44.26 8.46
N ASN A 114 3.79 45.33 9.20
CA ASN A 114 5.15 45.76 9.45
C ASN A 114 5.55 45.41 10.88
N ILE A 115 6.60 44.61 11.02
CA ILE A 115 7.20 44.27 12.31
C ILE A 115 8.65 44.76 12.30
N ARG A 116 8.93 45.86 13.01
CA ARG A 116 10.26 46.46 13.17
C ARG A 116 10.94 46.82 11.84
N GLY A 117 10.17 47.26 10.85
CA GLY A 117 10.65 47.60 9.51
C GLY A 117 10.53 46.47 8.48
N ASN A 118 10.23 45.24 8.89
CA ASN A 118 10.02 44.12 7.97
C ASN A 118 8.55 44.06 7.53
N LEU A 119 8.32 44.37 6.25
CA LEU A 119 7.00 44.35 5.64
C LEU A 119 6.63 42.95 5.13
N PHE A 120 5.51 42.42 5.60
CA PHE A 120 4.86 41.23 5.08
C PHE A 120 3.46 41.59 4.56
N GLN A 121 3.07 41.06 3.41
CA GLN A 121 1.82 41.43 2.75
C GLN A 121 0.93 40.20 2.55
N ILE A 122 -0.33 40.31 2.97
CA ILE A 122 -1.33 39.24 2.81
C ILE A 122 -2.50 39.77 1.99
N SER A 123 -2.85 39.10 0.89
CA SER A 123 -4.10 39.42 0.19
C SER A 123 -5.31 39.01 1.03
N PRO A 124 -6.33 39.89 1.22
CA PRO A 124 -7.58 39.51 1.87
C PRO A 124 -8.31 38.31 1.24
N THR A 125 -8.05 38.01 -0.05
CA THR A 125 -8.60 36.83 -0.73
C THR A 125 -8.01 35.51 -0.25
N ARG A 126 -6.85 35.53 0.42
CA ARG A 126 -6.21 34.33 0.96
C ARG A 126 -6.70 33.96 2.36
N VAL A 127 -7.41 34.86 3.05
CA VAL A 127 -7.81 34.64 4.44
C VAL A 127 -8.76 33.45 4.58
N GLY A 128 -9.59 33.16 3.57
CA GLY A 128 -10.47 31.98 3.56
C GLY A 128 -9.70 30.66 3.70
N VAL A 129 -8.66 30.45 2.88
CA VAL A 129 -7.81 29.25 2.98
C VAL A 129 -6.96 29.22 4.25
N LEU A 130 -6.53 30.38 4.77
CA LEU A 130 -5.79 30.46 6.04
C LEU A 130 -6.68 30.15 7.25
N ALA A 131 -7.95 30.56 7.22
CA ALA A 131 -8.93 30.23 8.24
C ALA A 131 -9.23 28.71 8.23
N ALA A 132 -9.43 28.12 7.05
CA ALA A 132 -9.58 26.67 6.92
C ALA A 132 -8.34 25.91 7.43
N LEU A 133 -7.13 26.44 7.18
CA LEU A 133 -5.89 25.89 7.74
C LEU A 133 -5.89 25.97 9.28
N LEU A 134 -6.32 27.08 9.87
CA LEU A 134 -6.40 27.21 11.32
C LEU A 134 -7.42 26.23 11.93
N ASP A 135 -8.61 26.09 11.35
CA ASP A 135 -9.61 25.10 11.80
C ASP A 135 -9.08 23.66 11.65
N PHE A 136 -8.37 23.36 10.56
CA PHE A 136 -7.70 22.07 10.39
C PHE A 136 -6.71 21.81 11.52
N VAL A 137 -5.84 22.77 11.83
CA VAL A 137 -4.84 22.60 12.89
C VAL A 137 -5.50 22.55 14.28
N ALA A 138 -6.58 23.29 14.50
CA ALA A 138 -7.38 23.24 15.73
C ALA A 138 -8.14 21.92 15.90
N THR A 139 -8.43 21.22 14.80
CA THR A 139 -8.98 19.85 14.84
C THR A 139 -7.93 18.86 15.32
N ILE A 140 -6.64 19.07 14.98
CA ILE A 140 -5.52 18.24 15.44
C ILE A 140 -5.16 18.55 16.90
N ASP A 141 -5.01 19.83 17.23
CA ASP A 141 -4.73 20.31 18.59
C ASP A 141 -5.66 21.48 18.95
N PRO A 142 -6.75 21.23 19.71
CA PRO A 142 -7.68 22.28 20.11
C PRO A 142 -7.05 23.42 20.92
N LYS A 143 -5.89 23.21 21.53
CA LYS A 143 -5.20 24.25 22.32
C LYS A 143 -4.41 25.22 21.44
N ILE A 144 -4.27 24.94 20.15
CA ILE A 144 -3.40 25.72 19.25
C ILE A 144 -3.78 27.19 19.21
N VAL A 145 -5.09 27.52 19.21
CA VAL A 145 -5.58 28.90 19.14
C VAL A 145 -5.11 29.73 20.34
N TYR A 146 -5.25 29.19 21.55
CA TYR A 146 -4.77 29.85 22.77
C TYR A 146 -3.24 29.95 22.82
N SER A 147 -2.54 28.91 22.33
CA SER A 147 -1.07 28.92 22.28
C SER A 147 -0.53 29.95 21.30
N LEU A 148 -1.14 30.10 20.12
CA LEU A 148 -0.80 31.12 19.13
C LEU A 148 -1.04 32.52 19.68
N GLU A 149 -2.20 32.75 20.28
CA GLU A 149 -2.55 34.05 20.83
C GLU A 149 -1.59 34.47 21.94
N SER A 150 -1.33 33.59 22.91
CA SER A 150 -0.40 33.87 24.00
C SER A 150 1.04 34.08 23.54
N ALA A 151 1.51 33.33 22.54
CA ALA A 151 2.87 33.45 22.04
C ALA A 151 3.09 34.66 21.12
N LEU A 152 2.04 35.11 20.42
CA LEU A 152 2.11 36.24 19.49
C LEU A 152 1.74 37.57 20.14
N LEU A 153 1.09 37.56 21.31
CA LEU A 153 0.85 38.76 22.11
C LEU A 153 2.19 39.42 22.46
N TYR A 154 2.36 40.67 22.02
CA TYR A 154 3.63 41.41 22.08
C TYR A 154 4.84 40.73 21.40
N GLY A 155 4.62 39.72 20.55
CA GLY A 155 5.68 39.01 19.82
C GLY A 155 6.30 39.83 18.69
N ASP A 156 7.49 39.45 18.25
CA ASP A 156 8.14 39.99 17.05
C ASP A 156 8.22 38.95 15.93
N GLU A 157 8.93 39.27 14.85
CA GLU A 157 9.06 38.41 13.67
C GLU A 157 9.64 37.02 14.01
N LYS A 158 10.49 36.93 15.04
CA LYS A 158 11.05 35.67 15.50
C LYS A 158 9.95 34.77 16.06
N GLN A 159 9.04 35.31 16.86
CA GLN A 159 7.89 34.56 17.40
C GLN A 159 6.95 34.14 16.27
N VAL A 160 6.70 35.01 15.27
CA VAL A 160 5.92 34.66 14.08
C VAL A 160 6.52 33.46 13.34
N LYS A 161 7.82 33.48 13.05
CA LYS A 161 8.53 32.38 12.38
C LYS A 161 8.58 31.10 13.22
N GLN A 162 8.69 31.23 14.54
CA GLN A 162 8.63 30.10 15.48
C GLN A 162 7.25 29.43 15.46
N GLN A 163 6.16 30.22 15.49
CA GLN A 163 4.80 29.69 15.40
C GLN A 163 4.55 29.04 14.04
N ALA A 164 5.02 29.64 12.94
CA ALA A 164 4.93 29.03 11.62
C ALA A 164 5.63 27.66 11.55
N SER A 165 6.78 27.53 12.19
CA SER A 165 7.53 26.27 12.28
C SER A 165 6.83 25.24 13.18
N ALA A 166 6.20 25.68 14.28
CA ALA A 166 5.43 24.82 15.16
C ALA A 166 4.19 24.25 14.44
N LEU A 167 3.45 25.09 13.73
CA LEU A 167 2.32 24.67 12.88
C LEU A 167 2.76 23.65 11.83
N GLN A 168 3.88 23.89 11.14
CA GLN A 168 4.42 22.94 10.15
C GLN A 168 4.76 21.58 10.77
N LYS A 169 5.34 21.56 11.98
CA LYS A 169 5.67 20.31 12.69
C LYS A 169 4.42 19.55 13.11
N LEU A 170 3.41 20.25 13.61
CA LEU A 170 2.13 19.66 14.00
C LEU A 170 1.44 19.01 12.80
N ILE A 171 1.36 19.74 11.69
CA ILE A 171 0.84 19.22 10.42
C ILE A 171 1.65 18.02 9.95
N TYR A 172 2.99 18.12 9.93
CA TYR A 172 3.86 17.03 9.47
C TYR A 172 3.64 15.75 10.25
N HIS A 173 3.54 15.84 11.59
CA HIS A 173 3.33 14.68 12.44
C HIS A 173 1.98 14.01 12.15
N PHE A 174 0.91 14.81 12.05
CA PHE A 174 -0.41 14.31 11.72
C PHE A 174 -0.47 13.66 10.33
N ILE A 175 0.01 14.36 9.29
CA ILE A 175 -0.07 13.81 7.92
C ILE A 175 0.88 12.64 7.68
N ALA A 176 1.92 12.45 8.51
CA ALA A 176 2.80 11.28 8.40
C ALA A 176 2.06 9.96 8.69
N GLU A 177 0.99 10.00 9.48
CA GLU A 177 0.13 8.85 9.79
C GLU A 177 -1.02 8.68 8.77
N HIS A 178 -1.18 9.64 7.87
CA HIS A 178 -2.37 9.76 7.01
C HIS A 178 -2.08 9.88 5.52
N LEU A 179 -0.81 10.06 5.15
CA LEU A 179 -0.33 10.17 3.77
C LEU A 179 0.95 9.35 3.59
N PRO A 180 1.22 8.85 2.36
CA PRO A 180 2.51 8.30 2.02
C PRO A 180 3.67 9.26 2.33
N THR A 181 4.84 8.68 2.57
CA THR A 181 6.06 9.47 2.77
C THR A 181 6.35 10.33 1.54
N ALA A 182 7.04 11.47 1.74
CA ALA A 182 7.45 12.34 0.63
C ALA A 182 8.28 11.58 -0.42
N GLN A 183 9.07 10.59 0.02
CA GLN A 183 9.84 9.73 -0.87
C GLN A 183 8.94 8.84 -1.74
N ALA A 184 7.90 8.22 -1.16
CA ALA A 184 6.94 7.43 -1.92
C ALA A 184 6.19 8.31 -2.93
N GLN A 185 5.74 9.51 -2.54
CA GLN A 185 5.10 10.46 -3.45
C GLN A 185 6.02 10.88 -4.62
N ASN A 186 7.31 11.08 -4.36
CA ASN A 186 8.28 11.39 -5.41
C ASN A 186 8.42 10.23 -6.41
N LYS A 187 8.52 8.99 -5.93
CA LYS A 187 8.61 7.80 -6.80
C LYS A 187 7.37 7.65 -7.69
N PHE A 188 6.18 7.85 -7.13
CA PHE A 188 4.93 7.89 -7.89
C PHE A 188 4.93 8.96 -8.99
N ARG A 189 5.45 10.15 -8.69
CA ARG A 189 5.59 11.24 -9.66
C ARG A 189 6.55 10.86 -10.78
N VAL A 190 7.70 10.27 -10.46
CA VAL A 190 8.69 9.80 -11.45
C VAL A 190 8.07 8.78 -12.41
N ILE A 191 7.31 7.80 -11.88
CA ILE A 191 6.61 6.82 -12.70
C ILE A 191 5.57 7.49 -13.61
N THR A 192 4.73 8.37 -13.05
CA THR A 192 3.68 9.08 -13.80
C THR A 192 4.26 9.95 -14.92
N GLN A 193 5.34 10.67 -14.62
CA GLN A 193 6.03 11.51 -15.59
C GLN A 193 6.60 10.65 -16.72
N TRP A 194 7.31 9.57 -16.39
CA TRP A 194 7.87 8.67 -17.40
C TRP A 194 6.79 8.04 -18.29
N LEU A 195 5.67 7.60 -17.71
CA LEU A 195 4.53 7.09 -18.47
C LEU A 195 4.00 8.15 -19.44
N THR A 196 3.82 9.38 -18.96
CA THR A 196 3.32 10.50 -19.78
C THR A 196 4.27 10.83 -20.94
N GLU A 197 5.58 10.90 -20.68
CA GLU A 197 6.61 11.18 -21.68
C GLU A 197 6.72 10.08 -22.75
N ASN A 198 6.31 8.85 -22.41
CA ASN A 198 6.33 7.70 -23.32
C ASN A 198 4.94 7.39 -23.91
N GLU A 199 3.96 8.28 -23.75
CA GLU A 199 2.57 8.09 -24.23
C GLU A 199 1.92 6.80 -23.72
N MET A 200 2.23 6.43 -22.47
CA MET A 200 1.73 5.24 -21.80
C MET A 200 0.81 5.58 -20.64
N CYS A 201 -0.04 4.63 -20.26
CA CYS A 201 -0.85 4.67 -19.06
C CYS A 201 -0.70 3.38 -18.22
N ALA A 202 -1.30 3.38 -17.02
CA ALA A 202 -1.26 2.24 -16.09
C ALA A 202 -1.72 0.92 -16.74
N GLU A 203 -2.70 0.96 -17.64
CA GLU A 203 -3.27 -0.21 -18.32
C GLU A 203 -2.36 -0.78 -19.41
N THR A 204 -1.44 0.04 -19.93
CA THR A 204 -0.51 -0.35 -21.01
C THR A 204 0.88 -0.78 -20.53
N LEU A 205 1.20 -0.56 -19.24
CA LEU A 205 2.48 -0.98 -18.65
C LEU A 205 2.69 -2.50 -18.79
N CYS A 206 3.84 -2.96 -19.25
CA CYS A 206 4.09 -4.39 -19.45
C CYS A 206 5.53 -4.74 -19.07
N ASP A 207 5.87 -6.02 -19.18
CA ASP A 207 7.23 -6.53 -18.99
C ASP A 207 8.31 -5.66 -19.65
N ASP A 208 8.16 -5.32 -20.93
CA ASP A 208 9.18 -4.56 -21.67
C ASP A 208 9.18 -3.06 -21.33
N ALA A 209 8.02 -2.51 -20.96
CA ALA A 209 7.94 -1.11 -20.53
C ALA A 209 8.57 -0.92 -19.14
N LEU A 210 8.35 -1.85 -18.21
CA LEU A 210 8.97 -1.82 -16.89
C LEU A 210 10.50 -1.94 -16.99
N LEU A 211 11.00 -2.83 -17.86
CA LEU A 211 12.44 -2.95 -18.12
C LEU A 211 13.03 -1.64 -18.67
N ARG A 212 12.37 -1.02 -19.66
CA ARG A 212 12.79 0.27 -20.22
C ARG A 212 12.75 1.39 -19.19
N PHE A 213 11.71 1.44 -18.34
CA PHE A 213 11.62 2.37 -17.23
C PHE A 213 12.84 2.23 -16.31
N TRP A 214 13.14 1.02 -15.85
CA TRP A 214 14.27 0.76 -14.96
C TRP A 214 15.61 1.19 -15.59
N GLN A 215 15.85 0.88 -16.87
CA GLN A 215 17.05 1.31 -17.59
C GLN A 215 17.15 2.84 -17.64
N ALA A 216 16.06 3.54 -17.97
CA ALA A 216 16.03 4.99 -18.03
C ALA A 216 16.35 5.63 -16.67
N GLN A 217 15.78 5.09 -15.58
CA GLN A 217 16.02 5.62 -14.23
C GLN A 217 17.45 5.37 -13.74
N CYS A 218 18.06 4.25 -14.14
CA CYS A 218 19.46 3.97 -13.84
C CYS A 218 20.43 4.99 -14.49
N VAL A 219 20.06 5.54 -15.66
CA VAL A 219 20.85 6.58 -16.34
C VAL A 219 20.55 7.99 -15.81
N ALA A 220 19.28 8.32 -15.60
CA ALA A 220 18.85 9.68 -15.28
C ALA A 220 19.16 10.12 -13.84
N CYS A 221 18.98 9.23 -12.86
CA CYS A 221 19.23 9.55 -11.45
C CYS A 221 19.42 8.29 -10.59
N PRO A 222 20.64 7.71 -10.52
CA PRO A 222 20.90 6.49 -9.75
C PRO A 222 20.73 6.64 -8.21
N VAL A 223 20.42 7.84 -7.70
CA VAL A 223 20.32 8.10 -6.25
C VAL A 223 18.87 7.99 -5.73
N GLU A 224 17.85 8.00 -6.60
CA GLU A 224 16.43 8.05 -6.21
C GLU A 224 15.74 6.67 -6.04
N GLY A 225 16.49 5.64 -5.67
CA GLY A 225 15.91 4.37 -5.19
C GLY A 225 15.49 3.36 -6.27
N PHE A 226 15.79 3.60 -7.55
CA PHE A 226 15.49 2.69 -8.68
C PHE A 226 16.69 1.90 -9.22
N VAL A 227 17.81 1.86 -8.48
CA VAL A 227 19.03 1.12 -8.89
C VAL A 227 18.75 -0.38 -9.07
N LYS A 228 17.96 -0.96 -8.17
CA LYS A 228 17.56 -2.37 -8.26
C LYS A 228 16.33 -2.49 -9.15
N TYR A 229 16.33 -3.49 -10.02
CA TYR A 229 15.17 -3.84 -10.83
C TYR A 229 13.98 -4.22 -9.94
N THR A 230 14.23 -4.94 -8.85
CA THR A 230 13.21 -5.31 -7.86
C THR A 230 12.51 -4.07 -7.28
N SER A 231 13.27 -3.01 -6.99
CA SER A 231 12.70 -1.75 -6.48
C SER A 231 11.88 -1.02 -7.54
N ALA A 232 12.32 -0.98 -8.80
CA ALA A 232 11.52 -0.42 -9.88
C ALA A 232 10.20 -1.19 -10.07
N MET A 233 10.27 -2.51 -10.01
CA MET A 233 9.10 -3.37 -10.07
C MET A 233 8.13 -3.14 -8.91
N ASP A 234 8.60 -3.19 -7.66
CA ASP A 234 7.76 -3.01 -6.46
C ASP A 234 6.96 -1.70 -6.54
N GLU A 235 7.62 -0.62 -6.96
CA GLU A 235 7.01 0.70 -7.07
C GLU A 235 6.05 0.80 -8.26
N CYS A 236 6.38 0.18 -9.40
CA CYS A 236 5.47 0.11 -10.55
C CYS A 236 4.21 -0.71 -10.24
N LEU A 237 4.34 -1.86 -9.58
CA LEU A 237 3.17 -2.68 -9.19
C LEU A 237 2.33 -1.97 -8.12
N SER A 238 2.98 -1.30 -7.17
CA SER A 238 2.28 -0.44 -6.20
C SER A 238 1.53 0.70 -6.89
N TYR A 239 2.12 1.32 -7.90
CA TYR A 239 1.47 2.34 -8.74
C TYR A 239 0.26 1.80 -9.50
N LEU A 240 0.31 0.57 -10.02
CA LEU A 240 -0.83 -0.06 -10.70
C LEU A 240 -2.01 -0.28 -9.75
N ASN A 241 -1.74 -0.84 -8.57
CA ASN A 241 -2.77 -1.02 -7.54
C ASN A 241 -3.39 0.33 -7.14
N ALA A 242 -2.54 1.34 -6.94
CA ALA A 242 -2.97 2.68 -6.60
C ALA A 242 -3.84 3.33 -7.66
N SER A 243 -3.47 3.14 -8.93
CA SER A 243 -4.23 3.67 -10.07
C SER A 243 -5.59 2.99 -10.19
N LYS A 244 -5.65 1.66 -10.00
CA LYS A 244 -6.89 0.89 -10.01
C LYS A 244 -7.83 1.33 -8.87
N ALA A 245 -7.33 1.42 -7.65
CA ALA A 245 -8.10 1.88 -6.49
C ALA A 245 -8.60 3.33 -6.68
N ALA A 246 -7.76 4.21 -7.22
CA ALA A 246 -8.14 5.59 -7.52
C ALA A 246 -9.25 5.67 -8.58
N GLN A 247 -9.18 4.84 -9.62
CA GLN A 247 -10.24 4.74 -10.64
C GLN A 247 -11.54 4.21 -10.06
N ALA A 248 -11.49 3.14 -9.24
CA ALA A 248 -12.66 2.59 -8.56
C ALA A 248 -13.33 3.65 -7.65
N GLN A 249 -12.53 4.40 -6.90
CA GLN A 249 -13.03 5.50 -6.06
C GLN A 249 -13.66 6.63 -6.89
N MET A 250 -13.04 7.02 -8.02
CA MET A 250 -13.61 8.04 -8.91
C MET A 250 -14.91 7.59 -9.56
N GLN A 251 -15.02 6.33 -9.94
CA GLN A 251 -16.26 5.75 -10.48
C GLN A 251 -17.36 5.74 -9.42
N SER A 252 -17.03 5.34 -8.18
CA SER A 252 -17.98 5.37 -7.06
C SER A 252 -18.47 6.79 -6.74
N GLN A 253 -17.60 7.80 -6.76
CA GLN A 253 -17.98 9.19 -6.47
C GLN A 253 -18.80 9.84 -7.59
N ASN A 254 -18.59 9.42 -8.84
CA ASN A 254 -19.32 9.94 -10.00
C ASN A 254 -20.61 9.15 -10.29
N ALA A 255 -20.83 8.01 -9.63
CA ALA A 255 -22.07 7.27 -9.72
C ALA A 255 -23.21 8.06 -9.06
N LEU A 256 -24.24 8.39 -9.83
CA LEU A 256 -25.40 9.15 -9.35
C LEU A 256 -26.28 8.31 -8.39
N SER A 257 -26.18 6.98 -8.46
CA SER A 257 -27.06 6.02 -7.79
C SER A 257 -26.44 4.61 -7.83
N ILE A 258 -26.67 3.79 -6.79
CA ILE A 258 -26.38 2.34 -6.81
C ILE A 258 -27.63 1.65 -7.37
N GLY A 259 -27.50 0.98 -8.52
CA GLY A 259 -28.60 0.35 -9.23
C GLY A 259 -28.14 -0.43 -10.46
N SER A 260 -29.06 -1.10 -11.14
CA SER A 260 -28.72 -2.00 -12.27
C SER A 260 -28.67 -1.30 -13.63
N ASP A 261 -28.91 0.01 -13.69
CA ASP A 261 -28.95 0.77 -14.94
C ASP A 261 -27.60 1.40 -15.29
N THR A 262 -26.75 0.62 -15.96
CA THR A 262 -25.43 1.08 -16.43
C THR A 262 -25.49 2.22 -17.44
N ASP A 263 -26.60 2.35 -18.16
CA ASP A 263 -26.79 3.40 -19.18
C ASP A 263 -27.14 4.76 -18.54
N ALA A 264 -27.72 4.74 -17.33
CA ALA A 264 -27.95 5.92 -16.51
C ALA A 264 -26.72 6.32 -15.64
N GLY A 265 -25.61 5.58 -15.73
CA GLY A 265 -24.41 5.80 -14.93
C GLY A 265 -24.49 5.23 -13.51
N GLU A 266 -25.38 4.27 -13.26
CA GLU A 266 -25.46 3.55 -11.99
C GLU A 266 -24.38 2.46 -11.91
N ILE A 267 -23.93 2.15 -10.69
CA ILE A 267 -23.06 1.01 -10.43
C ILE A 267 -23.89 -0.08 -9.76
N ALA A 268 -23.93 -1.26 -10.38
CA ALA A 268 -24.59 -2.42 -9.78
C ALA A 268 -23.88 -2.78 -8.46
N ALA A 269 -24.67 -2.97 -7.41
CA ALA A 269 -24.18 -3.28 -6.06
C ALA A 269 -23.19 -4.45 -6.06
N ASP A 270 -23.42 -5.46 -6.91
CA ASP A 270 -22.55 -6.63 -7.04
C ASP A 270 -21.16 -6.29 -7.57
N THR A 271 -21.04 -5.29 -8.45
CA THR A 271 -19.75 -4.80 -8.98
C THR A 271 -18.99 -4.00 -7.93
N LEU A 272 -19.71 -3.18 -7.15
CA LEU A 272 -19.18 -2.43 -6.01
C LEU A 272 -18.70 -3.38 -4.90
N PHE A 273 -19.51 -4.40 -4.58
CA PHE A 273 -19.15 -5.46 -3.66
C PHE A 273 -17.95 -6.27 -4.17
N ALA A 274 -17.94 -6.70 -5.42
CA ALA A 274 -16.80 -7.43 -5.99
C ALA A 274 -15.52 -6.58 -5.96
N SER A 275 -15.58 -5.29 -6.33
CA SER A 275 -14.38 -4.44 -6.34
C SER A 275 -13.86 -4.05 -4.95
N LEU A 276 -14.74 -3.78 -3.96
CA LEU A 276 -14.34 -3.51 -2.57
C LEU A 276 -13.89 -4.77 -1.81
N PHE A 277 -14.52 -5.92 -2.06
CA PHE A 277 -14.21 -7.18 -1.35
C PHE A 277 -13.12 -8.01 -2.04
N GLU A 278 -12.93 -7.91 -3.36
CA GLU A 278 -11.73 -8.46 -4.02
C GLU A 278 -10.48 -7.63 -3.70
N GLU A 279 -10.60 -6.32 -3.39
CA GLU A 279 -9.50 -5.52 -2.83
C GLU A 279 -9.15 -5.93 -1.39
N LEU A 280 -10.09 -6.55 -0.68
CA LEU A 280 -9.86 -7.33 0.53
C LEU A 280 -9.46 -8.78 0.22
N SER A 281 -8.81 -9.04 -0.93
CA SER A 281 -8.13 -10.31 -1.17
C SER A 281 -7.32 -10.62 0.07
N VAL A 282 -7.75 -11.63 0.82
CA VAL A 282 -7.08 -12.07 2.03
C VAL A 282 -5.62 -12.23 1.65
N LYS A 283 -4.74 -11.35 2.15
CA LYS A 283 -3.30 -11.51 1.97
C LYS A 283 -2.94 -12.75 2.77
N TYR A 284 -3.00 -13.90 2.12
CA TYR A 284 -2.59 -15.15 2.72
C TYR A 284 -1.10 -15.04 3.02
N ASP A 285 -0.77 -15.08 4.31
CA ASP A 285 0.61 -15.16 4.73
C ASP A 285 1.04 -16.63 4.67
N TYR A 286 1.65 -17.01 3.55
CA TYR A 286 2.20 -18.35 3.37
C TYR A 286 3.42 -18.62 4.27
N GLY A 287 3.86 -17.63 5.06
CA GLY A 287 4.80 -17.80 6.16
C GLY A 287 4.31 -18.78 7.23
N ALA A 288 2.99 -18.92 7.41
CA ALA A 288 2.40 -19.90 8.32
C ALA A 288 2.77 -21.35 7.95
N LEU A 289 2.89 -21.68 6.65
CA LEU A 289 3.28 -23.01 6.18
C LEU A 289 4.72 -23.42 6.56
N ALA A 290 5.54 -22.48 7.04
CA ALA A 290 6.87 -22.74 7.56
C ALA A 290 6.91 -22.95 9.08
N GLN A 291 5.79 -22.71 9.77
CA GLN A 291 5.59 -23.00 11.20
C GLN A 291 5.09 -24.42 11.40
N THR A 292 4.88 -24.88 12.64
CA THR A 292 4.32 -26.22 12.90
C THR A 292 2.81 -26.23 12.58
N PRO A 293 2.30 -27.21 11.81
CA PRO A 293 3.04 -28.26 11.10
C PRO A 293 3.81 -27.72 9.90
N LYS A 294 5.10 -28.06 9.84
CA LYS A 294 6.04 -27.48 8.89
C LYS A 294 5.89 -28.11 7.52
N CYS A 295 4.85 -27.71 6.80
CA CYS A 295 4.59 -28.14 5.43
C CYS A 295 5.73 -27.73 4.50
N LEU A 296 6.20 -26.49 4.62
CA LEU A 296 7.22 -25.89 3.75
C LEU A 296 8.43 -25.39 4.54
N THR A 297 9.53 -25.14 3.83
CA THR A 297 10.66 -24.39 4.38
C THR A 297 10.39 -22.89 4.29
N GLN A 298 11.12 -22.10 5.08
CA GLN A 298 11.00 -20.64 5.04
C GLN A 298 11.32 -20.07 3.64
N SER A 299 12.22 -20.70 2.88
CA SER A 299 12.54 -20.29 1.51
C SER A 299 11.37 -20.54 0.56
N GLN A 300 10.75 -21.72 0.65
CA GLN A 300 9.59 -22.10 -0.16
C GLN A 300 8.38 -21.22 0.15
N SER A 301 8.10 -20.94 1.43
CA SER A 301 7.06 -19.99 1.82
C SER A 301 7.31 -18.57 1.30
N LYS A 302 8.56 -18.11 1.30
CA LYS A 302 8.91 -16.80 0.71
C LYS A 302 8.65 -16.77 -0.80
N GLN A 303 8.92 -17.87 -1.50
CA GLN A 303 8.64 -17.98 -2.93
C GLN A 303 7.13 -17.93 -3.20
N LEU A 304 6.31 -18.61 -2.40
CA LEU A 304 4.84 -18.53 -2.51
C LEU A 304 4.31 -17.11 -2.25
N ASN A 305 4.81 -16.44 -1.21
CA ASN A 305 4.45 -15.05 -0.92
C ASN A 305 4.77 -14.11 -2.11
N LEU A 306 5.89 -14.35 -2.79
CA LEU A 306 6.21 -13.61 -4.03
C LEU A 306 5.20 -13.90 -5.14
N LEU A 307 4.85 -15.17 -5.39
CA LEU A 307 3.86 -15.53 -6.40
C LEU A 307 2.49 -14.93 -6.11
N ALA A 308 2.10 -14.88 -4.84
CA ALA A 308 0.84 -14.33 -4.39
C ALA A 308 0.78 -12.82 -4.62
N TYR A 309 1.86 -12.11 -4.28
CA TYR A 309 2.00 -10.69 -4.60
C TYR A 309 1.89 -10.42 -6.11
N PHE A 310 2.43 -11.33 -6.93
CA PHE A 310 2.37 -11.24 -8.39
C PHE A 310 1.08 -11.72 -9.03
N ALA A 311 0.24 -12.47 -8.32
CA ALA A 311 -0.94 -13.16 -8.87
C ALA A 311 -1.85 -12.23 -9.70
N PRO A 312 -2.18 -11.00 -9.25
CA PRO A 312 -3.02 -10.07 -10.01
C PRO A 312 -2.41 -9.59 -11.34
N PHE A 313 -1.08 -9.76 -11.49
CA PHE A 313 -0.28 -9.17 -12.57
C PHE A 313 0.21 -10.20 -13.60
N GLN A 314 -0.10 -11.49 -13.39
CA GLN A 314 0.42 -12.60 -14.20
C GLN A 314 0.00 -12.57 -15.68
N SER A 315 -0.97 -11.75 -16.09
CA SER A 315 -1.31 -11.59 -17.50
C SER A 315 -0.31 -10.74 -18.28
N ARG A 316 0.44 -9.86 -17.60
CA ARG A 316 1.30 -8.83 -18.21
C ARG A 316 2.75 -8.86 -17.75
N PHE A 317 3.03 -9.53 -16.62
CA PHE A 317 4.29 -9.38 -15.89
C PHE A 317 5.04 -10.71 -15.61
N LEU A 318 4.86 -11.74 -16.44
CA LEU A 318 5.52 -13.03 -16.24
C LEU A 318 7.03 -12.97 -16.47
N ARG A 319 7.51 -12.22 -17.47
CA ARG A 319 8.98 -12.06 -17.66
C ARG A 319 9.57 -11.22 -16.54
N THR A 320 8.81 -10.28 -15.99
CA THR A 320 9.20 -9.47 -14.82
C THR A 320 9.37 -10.35 -13.60
N LEU A 321 8.48 -11.32 -13.37
CA LEU A 321 8.64 -12.32 -12.31
C LEU A 321 9.95 -13.12 -12.48
N LEU A 322 10.23 -13.60 -13.70
CA LEU A 322 11.48 -14.32 -14.00
C LEU A 322 12.72 -13.44 -13.79
N ARG A 323 12.71 -12.20 -14.30
CA ARG A 323 13.79 -11.21 -14.08
C ARG A 323 14.00 -10.90 -12.60
N TYR A 324 12.91 -10.81 -11.82
CA TYR A 324 12.99 -10.58 -10.39
C TYR A 324 13.74 -11.73 -9.69
N GLN A 325 13.38 -12.98 -9.99
CA GLN A 325 14.00 -14.17 -9.39
C GLN A 325 15.48 -14.29 -9.76
N VAL A 326 15.80 -14.15 -11.06
CA VAL A 326 17.16 -14.30 -11.58
C VAL A 326 18.05 -13.10 -11.23
N PHE A 327 17.68 -11.91 -11.68
CA PHE A 327 18.56 -10.75 -11.63
C PHE A 327 18.47 -9.99 -10.32
N GLY A 328 17.38 -10.13 -9.55
CA GLY A 328 17.26 -9.51 -8.23
C GLY A 328 18.33 -10.01 -7.26
N TYR A 329 18.57 -11.32 -7.25
CA TYR A 329 19.65 -11.94 -6.47
C TYR A 329 21.03 -11.42 -6.92
N TRP A 330 21.30 -11.47 -8.23
CA TRP A 330 22.56 -11.04 -8.80
C TRP A 330 22.89 -9.57 -8.53
N GLN A 331 21.91 -8.67 -8.69
CA GLN A 331 22.05 -7.26 -8.32
C GLN A 331 22.39 -7.09 -6.83
N GLY A 332 21.80 -7.93 -5.96
CA GLY A 332 22.15 -7.98 -4.55
C GLY A 332 23.62 -8.32 -4.31
N VAL A 333 24.13 -9.35 -5.00
CA VAL A 333 25.55 -9.75 -4.94
C VAL A 333 26.46 -8.61 -5.42
N LEU A 334 26.15 -7.97 -6.54
CA LEU A 334 26.93 -6.85 -7.08
C LEU A 334 26.95 -5.63 -6.16
N ILE A 335 25.81 -5.28 -5.56
CA ILE A 335 25.72 -4.16 -4.61
C ILE A 335 26.57 -4.43 -3.36
N GLN A 336 26.59 -5.66 -2.84
CA GLN A 336 27.44 -6.02 -1.71
C GLN A 336 28.92 -6.02 -2.09
N ALA A 337 29.27 -6.55 -3.26
CA ALA A 337 30.62 -6.49 -3.82
C ALA A 337 31.12 -5.04 -3.95
N ASN A 338 30.24 -4.13 -4.41
CA ASN A 338 30.55 -2.71 -4.52
C ASN A 338 30.75 -2.04 -3.15
N ARG A 339 29.89 -2.32 -2.17
CA ARG A 339 30.05 -1.81 -0.80
C ARG A 339 31.34 -2.28 -0.14
N ASN A 340 31.74 -3.51 -0.41
CA ASN A 340 32.97 -4.10 0.12
C ASN A 340 34.21 -3.77 -0.71
N LYS A 341 34.05 -3.06 -1.85
CA LYS A 341 35.10 -2.76 -2.82
C LYS A 341 35.86 -3.99 -3.32
N THR A 342 35.17 -5.12 -3.52
CA THR A 342 35.79 -6.38 -3.94
C THR A 342 35.11 -6.96 -5.18
N GLU A 343 35.90 -7.48 -6.13
CA GLU A 343 35.50 -8.44 -7.18
C GLU A 343 34.30 -8.06 -8.09
N ILE A 344 33.92 -6.77 -8.17
CA ILE A 344 32.76 -6.35 -8.98
C ILE A 344 32.96 -6.72 -10.46
N ALA A 345 34.15 -6.47 -10.99
CA ALA A 345 34.47 -6.72 -12.40
C ALA A 345 34.37 -8.20 -12.76
N GLU A 346 34.80 -9.09 -11.87
CA GLU A 346 34.71 -10.55 -12.04
C GLU A 346 33.25 -11.02 -12.00
N LYS A 347 32.48 -10.57 -11.00
CA LYS A 347 31.06 -10.93 -10.83
C LYS A 347 30.15 -10.33 -11.91
N LEU A 348 30.60 -9.29 -12.61
CA LEU A 348 29.94 -8.74 -13.80
C LEU A 348 30.21 -9.57 -15.07
N GLN A 349 31.40 -10.18 -15.18
CA GLN A 349 31.79 -11.00 -16.34
C GLN A 349 31.27 -12.44 -16.22
N HIS A 350 31.22 -12.97 -14.99
CA HIS A 350 30.78 -14.32 -14.68
C HIS A 350 29.61 -14.27 -13.68
N PRO A 351 28.40 -13.92 -14.16
CA PRO A 351 27.21 -13.92 -13.32
C PRO A 351 26.85 -15.35 -12.91
N ASP A 352 26.92 -15.62 -11.60
CA ASP A 352 26.42 -16.86 -11.01
C ASP A 352 24.92 -16.71 -10.76
N VAL A 353 24.14 -16.96 -11.81
CA VAL A 353 22.67 -16.81 -11.81
C VAL A 353 22.02 -18.03 -12.40
N LEU A 354 20.86 -18.38 -11.84
CA LEU A 354 19.93 -19.33 -12.45
C LEU A 354 19.42 -18.78 -13.78
N ASP A 355 19.16 -19.64 -14.74
CA ASP A 355 18.44 -19.24 -15.96
C ASP A 355 16.91 -19.35 -15.77
N TYR A 356 16.15 -19.02 -16.82
CA TYR A 356 14.69 -19.09 -16.77
C TYR A 356 14.13 -20.52 -16.76
N HIS A 357 14.86 -21.51 -17.28
CA HIS A 357 14.48 -22.92 -17.15
C HIS A 357 14.66 -23.38 -15.71
N ASP A 358 15.78 -23.03 -15.07
CA ASP A 358 16.05 -23.36 -13.68
C ASP A 358 14.97 -22.79 -12.75
N CYS A 359 14.61 -21.51 -12.90
CA CYS A 359 13.52 -20.91 -12.13
C CYS A 359 12.18 -21.63 -12.36
N SER A 360 11.87 -22.04 -13.59
CA SER A 360 10.66 -22.82 -13.87
C SER A 360 10.70 -24.22 -13.26
N GLN A 361 11.86 -24.88 -13.23
CA GLN A 361 12.02 -26.18 -12.60
C GLN A 361 11.92 -26.09 -11.07
N GLU A 362 12.42 -25.01 -10.46
CA GLU A 362 12.22 -24.77 -9.03
C GLU A 362 10.74 -24.64 -8.66
N LEU A 363 9.94 -23.98 -9.51
CA LEU A 363 8.49 -23.89 -9.32
C LEU A 363 7.80 -25.26 -9.45
N GLU A 364 8.22 -26.09 -10.41
CA GLU A 364 7.71 -27.46 -10.57
C GLU A 364 8.12 -28.34 -9.38
N SER A 365 9.36 -28.24 -8.90
CA SER A 365 9.82 -28.95 -7.71
C SER A 365 9.07 -28.51 -6.45
N LEU A 366 8.72 -27.22 -6.33
CA LEU A 366 7.88 -26.74 -5.24
C LEU A 366 6.49 -27.39 -5.26
N GLN A 367 5.93 -27.65 -6.44
CA GLN A 367 4.66 -28.36 -6.58
C GLN A 367 4.74 -29.78 -6.02
N ASP A 368 5.83 -30.50 -6.31
CA ASP A 368 6.08 -31.85 -5.77
C ASP A 368 6.20 -31.83 -4.23
N VAL A 369 6.94 -30.84 -3.69
CA VAL A 369 7.09 -30.69 -2.23
C VAL A 369 5.74 -30.43 -1.55
N MET A 370 4.86 -29.67 -2.21
CA MET A 370 3.52 -29.40 -1.69
C MET A 370 2.63 -30.64 -1.75
N ALA A 371 2.74 -31.46 -2.80
CA ALA A 371 2.07 -32.76 -2.87
C ALA A 371 2.51 -33.71 -1.75
N ASP A 372 3.81 -33.76 -1.44
CA ASP A 372 4.33 -34.56 -0.32
C ASP A 372 3.81 -34.06 1.04
N ALA A 373 3.74 -32.73 1.23
CA ALA A 373 3.17 -32.14 2.44
C ALA A 373 1.67 -32.43 2.57
N ALA A 374 0.93 -32.39 1.47
CA ALA A 374 -0.49 -32.75 1.40
C ALA A 374 -0.69 -34.21 1.83
N LEU A 375 0.13 -35.14 1.34
CA LEU A 375 0.10 -36.55 1.74
C LEU A 375 0.36 -36.72 3.25
N CYS A 376 1.28 -35.95 3.84
CA CYS A 376 1.52 -36.01 5.28
C CYS A 376 0.29 -35.55 6.09
N LEU A 377 -0.38 -34.48 5.65
CA LEU A 377 -1.61 -33.99 6.27
C LEU A 377 -2.77 -34.99 6.11
N THR A 378 -2.91 -35.60 4.93
CA THR A 378 -3.88 -36.68 4.67
C THR A 378 -3.73 -37.81 5.68
N TYR A 379 -2.48 -38.23 5.96
CA TYR A 379 -2.24 -39.27 6.95
C TYR A 379 -2.65 -38.82 8.36
N VAL A 380 -2.27 -37.61 8.78
CA VAL A 380 -2.65 -37.06 10.09
C VAL A 380 -4.16 -37.12 10.28
N PHE A 381 -4.95 -36.56 9.36
CA PHE A 381 -6.40 -36.56 9.48
C PHE A 381 -6.99 -37.98 9.48
N SER A 382 -6.48 -38.87 8.62
CA SER A 382 -6.97 -40.25 8.55
C SER A 382 -6.69 -41.05 9.83
N ALA A 383 -5.51 -40.85 10.44
CA ALA A 383 -5.09 -41.56 11.64
C ALA A 383 -5.73 -41.01 12.92
N SER A 384 -6.12 -39.74 12.92
CA SER A 384 -6.75 -39.08 14.07
C SER A 384 -8.25 -39.35 14.23
N GLY A 385 -8.92 -39.96 13.23
CA GLY A 385 -10.33 -40.39 13.32
C GLY A 385 -11.34 -39.27 13.64
N SER A 386 -10.96 -38.00 13.47
CA SER A 386 -11.67 -36.84 14.00
C SER A 386 -12.46 -36.07 12.94
N LEU A 387 -13.47 -35.30 13.40
CA LEU A 387 -14.41 -34.41 12.67
C LEU A 387 -13.76 -33.37 11.73
N HIS A 388 -12.42 -33.30 11.68
CA HIS A 388 -11.67 -32.41 10.79
C HIS A 388 -11.62 -32.89 9.34
N TRP A 389 -12.62 -33.68 8.90
CA TRP A 389 -12.80 -34.09 7.51
C TRP A 389 -12.73 -32.91 6.55
N VAL A 390 -13.09 -31.70 6.98
CA VAL A 390 -12.88 -30.47 6.20
C VAL A 390 -11.46 -30.41 5.64
N GLY A 391 -10.44 -30.64 6.46
CA GLY A 391 -9.03 -30.69 6.03
C GLY A 391 -8.74 -31.84 5.06
N LEU A 392 -9.34 -33.01 5.24
CA LEU A 392 -9.18 -34.15 4.34
C LEU A 392 -9.89 -33.94 2.99
N ASN A 393 -11.08 -33.36 2.98
CA ASN A 393 -11.86 -33.01 1.79
C ASN A 393 -11.09 -32.02 0.90
N HIS A 394 -10.48 -31.01 1.51
CA HIS A 394 -9.63 -30.04 0.81
C HIS A 394 -8.45 -30.72 0.11
N LEU A 395 -7.86 -31.74 0.72
CA LEU A 395 -6.74 -32.49 0.15
C LEU A 395 -7.20 -33.51 -0.91
N LEU A 396 -8.39 -34.10 -0.76
CA LEU A 396 -8.97 -35.04 -1.73
C LEU A 396 -9.48 -34.35 -2.99
N ALA A 397 -9.87 -33.07 -2.94
CA ALA A 397 -10.32 -32.30 -4.10
C ALA A 397 -9.23 -32.14 -5.18
N ASP A 398 -7.96 -32.17 -4.79
CA ASP A 398 -6.81 -32.05 -5.70
C ASP A 398 -6.33 -33.40 -6.26
N ILE A 399 -6.89 -34.51 -5.77
CA ILE A 399 -6.55 -35.86 -6.22
C ILE A 399 -7.56 -36.26 -7.29
N SER A 400 -7.07 -36.72 -8.45
CA SER A 400 -7.91 -37.20 -9.56
C SER A 400 -8.60 -38.53 -9.24
N LEU A 401 -9.48 -38.52 -8.24
CA LEU A 401 -10.42 -39.61 -7.99
C LEU A 401 -11.54 -39.55 -9.04
N PRO A 402 -12.03 -40.69 -9.54
CA PRO A 402 -13.24 -40.74 -10.34
C PRO A 402 -14.40 -40.02 -9.65
N GLU A 403 -15.11 -39.17 -10.38
CA GLU A 403 -16.26 -38.37 -9.90
C GLU A 403 -17.30 -39.18 -9.08
N PRO A 404 -17.67 -40.43 -9.45
CA PRO A 404 -18.61 -41.24 -8.68
C PRO A 404 -18.11 -41.62 -7.28
N ILE A 405 -16.78 -41.75 -7.12
CA ILE A 405 -16.15 -42.06 -5.85
C ILE A 405 -16.17 -40.81 -4.97
N LEU A 406 -15.88 -39.64 -5.56
CA LEU A 406 -15.89 -38.37 -4.86
C LEU A 406 -17.30 -38.02 -4.34
N GLU A 407 -18.33 -38.17 -5.17
CA GLU A 407 -19.73 -37.98 -4.80
C GLU A 407 -20.16 -38.92 -3.66
N ARG A 408 -19.73 -40.19 -3.72
CA ARG A 408 -20.06 -41.18 -2.70
C ARG A 408 -19.40 -40.86 -1.35
N ILE A 409 -18.11 -40.52 -1.36
CA ILE A 409 -17.39 -40.08 -0.16
C ILE A 409 -18.08 -38.85 0.43
N GLN A 410 -18.38 -37.84 -0.38
CA GLN A 410 -19.05 -36.63 0.09
C GLN A 410 -20.41 -36.93 0.72
N ALA A 411 -21.22 -37.80 0.10
CA ALA A 411 -22.50 -38.22 0.63
C ALA A 411 -22.36 -38.98 1.97
N ASP A 412 -21.48 -39.98 2.05
CA ASP A 412 -21.28 -40.77 3.27
C ASP A 412 -20.75 -39.90 4.41
N VAL A 413 -19.82 -38.98 4.13
CA VAL A 413 -19.29 -37.99 5.07
C VAL A 413 -20.37 -37.03 5.57
N LEU A 414 -21.15 -36.42 4.67
CA LEU A 414 -22.22 -35.48 5.02
C LEU A 414 -23.24 -36.13 5.97
N THR A 415 -23.47 -37.44 5.78
CA THR A 415 -24.38 -38.23 6.62
C THR A 415 -23.78 -38.50 8.01
N THR A 416 -22.48 -38.78 8.10
CA THR A 416 -21.76 -39.05 9.36
C THR A 416 -21.46 -37.78 10.17
N CYS A 417 -21.17 -36.64 9.53
CA CYS A 417 -20.87 -35.37 10.21
C CYS A 417 -22.06 -34.76 10.97
N HIS A 418 -23.30 -35.23 10.74
CA HIS A 418 -24.47 -34.78 11.50
C HIS A 418 -24.56 -35.37 12.92
N ASP A 419 -23.87 -36.48 13.20
CA ASP A 419 -23.74 -37.04 14.55
C ASP A 419 -22.36 -36.68 15.12
N ALA A 420 -22.32 -35.74 16.06
CA ALA A 420 -21.09 -35.25 16.69
C ALA A 420 -20.27 -36.32 17.45
N ASP A 421 -20.84 -37.52 17.65
CA ASP A 421 -20.27 -38.63 18.43
C ASP A 421 -19.80 -39.83 17.57
N GLN A 422 -19.89 -39.78 16.23
CA GLN A 422 -19.46 -40.91 15.40
C GLN A 422 -17.96 -40.89 15.10
N ASP A 423 -17.31 -42.03 15.41
CA ASP A 423 -15.90 -42.30 15.10
C ASP A 423 -15.71 -42.45 13.58
N PHE A 424 -15.07 -41.45 12.97
CA PHE A 424 -14.84 -41.36 11.53
C PHE A 424 -13.87 -42.42 11.01
N SER A 425 -13.13 -43.10 11.90
CA SER A 425 -12.20 -44.17 11.53
C SER A 425 -12.90 -45.36 10.87
N ASN A 426 -14.16 -45.63 11.22
CA ASN A 426 -14.96 -46.70 10.62
C ASN A 426 -15.32 -46.37 9.18
N VAL A 427 -15.73 -45.13 8.90
CA VAL A 427 -16.05 -44.66 7.54
C VAL A 427 -14.82 -44.72 6.64
N ILE A 428 -13.67 -44.23 7.12
CA ILE A 428 -12.40 -44.31 6.38
C ILE A 428 -12.02 -45.76 6.08
N SER A 429 -12.20 -46.66 7.05
CA SER A 429 -11.90 -48.09 6.89
C SER A 429 -12.82 -48.75 5.87
N GLU A 430 -14.13 -48.49 5.93
CA GLU A 430 -15.11 -49.02 4.97
C GLU A 430 -14.84 -48.52 3.55
N ILE A 431 -14.61 -47.22 3.38
CA ILE A 431 -14.31 -46.60 2.08
C ILE A 431 -13.00 -47.18 1.51
N SER A 432 -11.97 -47.38 2.34
CA SER A 432 -10.70 -47.98 1.91
C SER A 432 -10.83 -49.45 1.48
N LEU A 433 -11.78 -50.19 2.05
CA LEU A 433 -12.06 -51.57 1.62
C LEU A 433 -12.81 -51.60 0.29
N GLN A 434 -13.66 -50.61 0.03
CA GLN A 434 -14.47 -50.52 -1.18
C GLN A 434 -13.69 -49.99 -2.39
N PHE A 435 -12.76 -49.06 -2.19
CA PHE A 435 -12.03 -48.40 -3.27
C PHE A 435 -10.52 -48.59 -3.14
N ALA A 436 -9.93 -49.30 -4.10
CA ALA A 436 -8.49 -49.61 -4.10
C ALA A 436 -7.63 -48.34 -4.20
N GLU A 437 -8.09 -47.34 -4.96
CA GLU A 437 -7.43 -46.06 -5.18
C GLU A 437 -7.27 -45.27 -3.87
N ILE A 438 -8.28 -45.31 -3.00
CA ILE A 438 -8.28 -44.63 -1.70
C ILE A 438 -7.36 -45.34 -0.72
N ARG A 439 -7.41 -46.68 -0.70
CA ARG A 439 -6.46 -47.49 0.09
C ARG A 439 -5.02 -47.21 -0.30
N ASP A 440 -4.74 -47.16 -1.60
CA ASP A 440 -3.41 -46.87 -2.12
C ASP A 440 -2.96 -45.44 -1.77
N LEU A 441 -3.89 -44.48 -1.80
CA LEU A 441 -3.64 -43.12 -1.34
C LEU A 441 -3.26 -43.08 0.15
N PHE A 442 -4.02 -43.72 1.03
CA PHE A 442 -3.69 -43.74 2.46
C PHE A 442 -2.37 -44.45 2.76
N HIS A 443 -2.05 -45.52 2.03
CA HIS A 443 -0.72 -46.15 2.13
C HIS A 443 0.41 -45.23 1.64
N LYS A 444 0.20 -44.44 0.59
CA LYS A 444 1.18 -43.42 0.15
C LYS A 444 1.33 -42.34 1.20
N ALA A 445 0.22 -41.84 1.75
CA ALA A 445 0.18 -40.84 2.82
C ALA A 445 0.96 -41.30 4.06
N GLU A 446 0.72 -42.53 4.51
CA GLU A 446 1.43 -43.13 5.63
C GLU A 446 2.95 -43.22 5.39
N ARG A 447 3.37 -43.64 4.19
CA ARG A 447 4.79 -43.70 3.84
C ARG A 447 5.42 -42.31 3.80
N ALA A 448 4.75 -41.34 3.20
CA ALA A 448 5.22 -39.96 3.13
C ALA A 448 5.40 -39.37 4.54
N PHE A 449 4.42 -39.56 5.42
CA PHE A 449 4.50 -39.13 6.82
C PHE A 449 5.69 -39.78 7.54
N LYS A 450 5.85 -41.11 7.45
CA LYS A 450 6.96 -41.84 8.08
C LYS A 450 8.34 -41.43 7.57
N ALA A 451 8.45 -40.98 6.32
CA ALA A 451 9.69 -40.49 5.74
C ALA A 451 9.98 -39.01 6.06
N ASN A 452 9.00 -38.26 6.57
CA ASN A 452 9.09 -36.83 6.78
C ASN A 452 9.72 -36.49 8.14
N ASN A 453 10.80 -35.71 8.12
CA ASN A 453 11.53 -35.31 9.34
C ASN A 453 11.22 -33.88 9.80
N LYS A 454 10.30 -33.17 9.14
CA LYS A 454 9.92 -31.80 9.48
C LYS A 454 9.13 -31.74 10.80
N ALA A 455 9.16 -30.58 11.46
CA ALA A 455 8.41 -30.36 12.70
C ALA A 455 6.90 -30.53 12.46
N GLY A 456 6.20 -31.21 13.36
CA GLY A 456 4.78 -31.57 13.19
C GLY A 456 4.51 -32.88 12.43
N PHE A 457 5.53 -33.51 11.82
CA PHE A 457 5.35 -34.78 11.09
C PHE A 457 6.17 -35.95 11.65
N LYS A 458 6.86 -35.77 12.78
CA LYS A 458 7.66 -36.85 13.42
C LYS A 458 6.81 -37.87 14.16
N THR A 459 5.69 -37.42 14.72
CA THR A 459 4.72 -38.22 15.48
C THR A 459 3.34 -37.65 15.21
N LEU A 460 2.30 -38.47 15.34
CA LEU A 460 0.93 -37.97 15.23
C LEU A 460 0.69 -36.87 16.28
N PRO A 461 0.03 -35.76 15.91
CA PRO A 461 -0.27 -34.68 16.84
C PRO A 461 -1.36 -35.09 17.84
N ASP A 462 -1.42 -34.35 18.95
CA ASP A 462 -2.57 -34.38 19.84
C ASP A 462 -3.81 -33.86 19.09
N ILE A 463 -5.00 -34.38 19.42
CA ILE A 463 -6.29 -33.94 18.88
C ILE A 463 -6.47 -32.44 19.08
N ALA A 464 -5.98 -31.89 20.19
CA ALA A 464 -6.04 -30.45 20.49
C ALA A 464 -5.27 -29.55 19.50
N LEU A 465 -4.38 -30.12 18.67
CA LEU A 465 -3.60 -29.38 17.69
C LEU A 465 -4.13 -29.53 16.26
N LEU A 466 -5.21 -30.29 16.02
CA LEU A 466 -5.71 -30.57 14.67
C LEU A 466 -6.23 -29.33 13.93
N ASP A 467 -6.63 -28.28 14.64
CA ASP A 467 -7.00 -26.99 14.05
C ASP A 467 -5.84 -26.37 13.25
N GLU A 468 -4.62 -26.38 13.80
CA GLU A 468 -3.42 -25.84 13.14
C GLU A 468 -3.09 -26.61 11.84
N TYR A 469 -3.37 -27.92 11.81
CA TYR A 469 -3.18 -28.77 10.64
C TYR A 469 -4.26 -28.50 9.59
N THR A 470 -5.49 -28.19 10.02
CA THR A 470 -6.61 -27.83 9.15
C THR A 470 -6.34 -26.49 8.45
N GLU A 471 -5.89 -25.49 9.20
CA GLU A 471 -5.45 -24.20 8.63
C GLU A 471 -4.31 -24.38 7.62
N SER A 472 -3.33 -25.21 7.96
CA SER A 472 -2.20 -25.53 7.07
C SER A 472 -2.66 -26.24 5.79
N ALA A 473 -3.63 -27.16 5.88
CA ALA A 473 -4.20 -27.84 4.72
C ALA A 473 -4.92 -26.86 3.77
N HIS A 474 -5.70 -25.95 4.33
CA HIS A 474 -6.38 -24.91 3.55
C HIS A 474 -5.39 -23.98 2.85
N LEU A 475 -4.39 -23.46 3.57
CA LEU A 475 -3.34 -22.62 2.98
C LEU A 475 -2.53 -23.35 1.91
N LEU A 476 -2.26 -24.65 2.10
CA LEU A 476 -1.52 -25.47 1.15
C LEU A 476 -2.30 -25.67 -0.16
N GLN A 477 -3.61 -25.93 -0.09
CA GLN A 477 -4.48 -26.06 -1.27
C GLN A 477 -4.51 -24.75 -2.08
N GLN A 478 -4.69 -23.62 -1.42
CA GLN A 478 -4.69 -22.32 -2.08
C GLN A 478 -3.34 -22.01 -2.75
N SER A 479 -2.25 -22.32 -2.04
CA SER A 479 -0.90 -22.22 -2.59
C SER A 479 -0.74 -23.08 -3.85
N HIS A 480 -1.32 -24.28 -3.84
CA HIS A 480 -1.18 -25.24 -4.94
C HIS A 480 -1.89 -24.72 -6.20
N GLN A 481 -3.11 -24.18 -6.05
CA GLN A 481 -3.85 -23.55 -7.14
C GLN A 481 -3.10 -22.34 -7.72
N LEU A 482 -2.56 -21.48 -6.86
CA LEU A 482 -1.74 -20.33 -7.26
C LEU A 482 -0.51 -20.76 -8.06
N LEU A 483 0.24 -21.75 -7.55
CA LEU A 483 1.43 -22.27 -8.20
C LEU A 483 1.10 -22.93 -9.54
N ALA A 484 0.08 -23.79 -9.59
CA ALA A 484 -0.37 -24.45 -10.80
C ALA A 484 -0.82 -23.46 -11.89
N SER A 485 -1.57 -22.41 -11.50
CA SER A 485 -1.91 -21.29 -12.40
C SER A 485 -0.67 -20.63 -12.97
N THR A 486 0.31 -20.34 -12.12
CA THR A 486 1.56 -19.69 -12.52
C THR A 486 2.35 -20.55 -13.50
N ILE A 487 2.57 -21.82 -13.17
CA ILE A 487 3.27 -22.79 -14.02
C ILE A 487 2.57 -22.89 -15.38
N LYS A 488 1.24 -23.05 -15.39
CA LYS A 488 0.45 -23.12 -16.63
C LYS A 488 0.63 -21.88 -17.49
N ARG A 489 0.71 -20.69 -16.90
CA ARG A 489 0.92 -19.42 -17.61
C ARG A 489 2.36 -19.25 -18.12
N LEU A 490 3.34 -19.87 -17.46
CA LEU A 490 4.74 -19.88 -17.92
C LEU A 490 4.98 -20.86 -19.07
N GLN A 491 4.17 -21.92 -19.23
CA GLN A 491 4.36 -22.94 -20.28
C GLN A 491 4.57 -22.36 -21.69
N PRO A 492 3.76 -21.40 -22.19
CA PRO A 492 3.97 -20.83 -23.53
C PRO A 492 5.30 -20.09 -23.68
N LEU A 493 5.83 -19.52 -22.59
CA LEU A 493 7.06 -18.75 -22.60
C LEU A 493 8.31 -19.65 -22.62
N LYS A 494 8.20 -20.92 -22.18
CA LYS A 494 9.34 -21.86 -22.09
C LYS A 494 10.11 -21.99 -23.40
N LEU A 495 9.41 -21.95 -24.54
CA LEU A 495 10.02 -22.03 -25.88
C LEU A 495 11.01 -20.89 -26.17
N THR A 496 10.88 -19.77 -25.47
CA THR A 496 11.68 -18.54 -25.67
C THR A 496 12.58 -18.22 -24.48
N PHE A 497 12.65 -19.10 -23.48
CA PHE A 497 13.40 -18.83 -22.24
C PHE A 497 14.88 -18.57 -22.49
N SER A 498 15.56 -19.38 -23.30
CA SER A 498 16.99 -19.20 -23.56
C SER A 498 17.28 -17.88 -24.28
N GLU A 499 16.47 -17.51 -25.28
CA GLU A 499 16.61 -16.26 -26.01
C GLU A 499 16.32 -15.04 -25.13
N ASN A 500 15.23 -15.09 -24.37
CA ASN A 500 14.84 -14.03 -23.44
C ASN A 500 15.88 -13.84 -22.34
N PHE A 501 16.37 -14.94 -21.75
CA PHE A 501 17.41 -14.90 -20.72
C PHE A 501 18.70 -14.29 -21.27
N ALA A 502 19.17 -14.71 -22.45
CA ALA A 502 20.39 -14.16 -23.05
C ALA A 502 20.26 -12.65 -23.35
N SER A 503 19.11 -12.23 -23.86
CA SER A 503 18.79 -10.82 -24.13
C SER A 503 18.77 -10.01 -22.83
N ASP A 504 18.00 -10.47 -21.83
CA ASP A 504 17.87 -9.78 -20.55
C ASP A 504 19.21 -9.77 -19.80
N LEU A 505 20.01 -10.85 -19.85
CA LEU A 505 21.35 -10.89 -19.26
C LEU A 505 22.26 -9.82 -19.85
N CYS A 506 22.26 -9.67 -21.17
CA CYS A 506 23.03 -8.63 -21.86
C CYS A 506 22.61 -7.23 -21.39
N ILE A 507 21.29 -6.97 -21.33
CA ILE A 507 20.72 -5.71 -20.85
C ILE A 507 21.16 -5.42 -19.41
N PHE A 508 20.97 -6.38 -18.51
CA PHE A 508 21.32 -6.24 -17.09
C PHE A 508 22.83 -6.04 -16.90
N GLN A 509 23.68 -6.75 -17.63
CA GLN A 509 25.13 -6.54 -17.62
C GLN A 509 25.53 -5.15 -18.11
N GLN A 510 24.94 -4.66 -19.20
CA GLN A 510 25.22 -3.33 -19.71
C GLN A 510 24.84 -2.24 -18.71
N THR A 511 23.63 -2.31 -18.15
CA THR A 511 23.15 -1.36 -17.14
C THR A 511 24.04 -1.39 -15.89
N MET A 512 24.40 -2.57 -15.39
CA MET A 512 25.26 -2.70 -14.21
C MET A 512 26.70 -2.21 -14.47
N LYS A 513 27.23 -2.43 -15.68
CA LYS A 513 28.53 -1.87 -16.10
C LYS A 513 28.49 -0.34 -16.18
N GLN A 514 27.38 0.27 -16.58
CA GLN A 514 27.25 1.73 -16.54
C GLN A 514 27.23 2.27 -15.10
N LEU A 515 26.54 1.57 -14.19
CA LEU A 515 26.44 1.97 -12.79
C LEU A 515 27.75 1.78 -12.01
N TYR A 516 28.48 0.68 -12.25
CA TYR A 516 29.63 0.28 -11.43
C TYR A 516 30.96 0.17 -12.20
N GLY A 517 30.96 0.26 -13.52
CA GLY A 517 32.13 0.03 -14.38
C GLY A 517 32.92 1.28 -14.76
N GLY A 518 32.46 2.49 -14.40
CA GLY A 518 33.22 3.73 -14.55
C GLY A 518 34.13 4.03 -13.35
N ALA A 519 35.13 4.91 -13.53
CA ALA A 519 36.23 5.26 -12.61
C ALA A 519 35.87 5.75 -11.17
N ASN A 520 34.63 5.54 -10.71
CA ASN A 520 34.22 5.72 -9.31
C ASN A 520 34.37 4.43 -8.46
N ALA A 521 34.94 3.37 -9.03
CA ALA A 521 35.26 2.10 -8.35
C ALA A 521 36.73 2.02 -7.90
N THR A 522 37.30 3.13 -7.40
CA THR A 522 38.57 3.16 -6.65
C THR A 522 38.35 3.77 -5.27
#